data_AF-A0A314YEC7-F1
#
_entry.id   AF-A0A314YEC7-F1
#
_cell.length_a   1.000
_cell.length_b   1.000
_cell.length_c   1.000
_cell.angle_alpha   90.00
_cell.angle_beta   90.00
_cell.angle_gamma   90.00
#
_symmetry.space_group_name_H-M   'P 1'
#
loop_
_entity.id
_entity.type
_entity.pdbx_description
1 polymer ?
#
loop_
_entity_poly.entity_id
_entity_poly.type
_entity_poly.pdbx_seq_one_letter_code
_entity_poly.pdbx_strand_id
1 'polypeptide(L)'
;MLEVDKEVTRNNEKLDNIDLSLLLRPAADLRPDAAQYCVQKQDHGLDMALDHKLISLSKAAIEKSLPVYFETTICNVNRAVGTMLSHEVTKRYNREGLPADTIHIKFNGSAGQSLGAFLCPGIILELEGDSNDYVGKGLSGGKIVVYPPKKSKFDPKENIVIGNVALYGATSGEAYFNGMAAERFCVRNSGARAVVEGVGDHGCEYMTGGTVVVLGKTGRNFAAGMSGGIAYILDVDGQFRSRCNLELVRS
;
A
#
# COMPACT_ATOMS: atom_id res chain seq x y z
N MET A 1 22.90 -32.26 -12.23
CA MET A 1 21.50 -32.49 -12.66
C MET A 1 20.77 -33.09 -11.46
N LEU A 2 19.54 -32.68 -11.16
CA LEU A 2 18.81 -33.26 -10.04
C LEU A 2 18.38 -34.68 -10.42
N GLU A 3 18.53 -35.63 -9.50
CA GLU A 3 18.15 -37.02 -9.69
C GLU A 3 17.48 -37.58 -8.45
N VAL A 4 16.72 -38.67 -8.62
CA VAL A 4 16.08 -39.36 -7.49
C VAL A 4 17.14 -40.10 -6.69
N ASP A 5 17.14 -39.88 -5.37
CA ASP A 5 17.90 -40.73 -4.46
C ASP A 5 17.28 -42.13 -4.40
N LYS A 6 18.02 -43.11 -4.94
CA LYS A 6 17.58 -44.49 -5.05
C LYS A 6 17.60 -45.24 -3.71
N GLU A 7 18.37 -44.77 -2.73
CA GLU A 7 18.38 -45.38 -1.39
C GLU A 7 17.13 -45.02 -0.59
N VAL A 8 16.69 -43.76 -0.70
CA VAL A 8 15.48 -43.28 -0.02
C VAL A 8 14.23 -43.97 -0.56
N THR A 9 14.15 -44.15 -1.87
CA THR A 9 13.01 -44.82 -2.53
C THR A 9 12.99 -46.32 -2.24
N ARG A 10 14.14 -47.00 -2.21
CA ARG A 10 14.23 -48.44 -1.89
C ARG A 10 13.88 -48.80 -0.45
N ASN A 11 14.13 -47.91 0.50
CA ASN A 11 13.93 -48.18 1.92
C ASN A 11 12.52 -47.82 2.43
N ASN A 12 11.60 -47.45 1.54
CA ASN A 12 10.26 -47.01 1.92
C ASN A 12 9.21 -47.42 0.87
N GLU A 13 8.52 -48.53 1.13
CA GLU A 13 7.47 -49.12 0.28
C GLU A 13 6.34 -48.13 -0.07
N LYS A 14 6.14 -47.06 0.73
CA LYS A 14 5.14 -46.02 0.43
C LYS A 14 5.55 -45.13 -0.76
N LEU A 15 6.81 -45.18 -1.18
CA LEU A 15 7.36 -44.37 -2.27
C LEU A 15 7.42 -45.12 -3.61
N ASP A 16 7.06 -46.40 -3.65
CA ASP A 16 7.21 -47.27 -4.84
C ASP A 16 6.45 -46.78 -6.08
N ASN A 17 5.36 -46.03 -5.87
CA ASN A 17 4.52 -45.51 -6.95
C ASN A 17 4.78 -44.03 -7.27
N ILE A 18 5.80 -43.40 -6.68
CA ILE A 18 6.11 -41.99 -6.93
C ILE A 18 7.01 -41.89 -8.16
N ASP A 19 6.46 -41.33 -9.24
CA ASP A 19 7.21 -40.96 -10.43
C ASP A 19 7.52 -39.45 -10.44
N LEU A 20 8.79 -39.10 -10.25
CA LEU A 20 9.29 -37.72 -10.30
C LEU A 20 9.84 -37.34 -11.68
N SER A 21 9.70 -38.20 -12.69
CA SER A 21 10.26 -37.98 -14.03
C SER A 21 9.87 -36.62 -14.62
N LEU A 22 8.61 -36.20 -14.43
CA LEU A 22 8.12 -34.90 -14.90
C LEU A 22 8.72 -33.70 -14.16
N LEU A 23 9.09 -33.85 -12.90
CA LEU A 23 9.72 -32.79 -12.10
C LEU A 23 11.22 -32.68 -12.35
N LEU A 24 11.86 -33.81 -12.65
CA LEU A 24 13.31 -33.90 -12.86
C LEU A 24 13.71 -33.68 -14.33
N ARG A 25 12.76 -33.76 -15.27
CA ARG A 25 13.03 -33.58 -16.70
C ARG A 25 13.65 -32.20 -16.96
N PRO A 26 14.90 -32.15 -17.49
CA PRO A 26 15.52 -30.89 -17.87
C PRO A 26 14.69 -30.15 -18.92
N ALA A 27 14.59 -28.82 -18.81
CA ALA A 27 13.88 -28.00 -19.79
C ALA A 27 14.44 -28.15 -21.21
N ALA A 28 15.73 -28.45 -21.34
CA ALA A 28 16.39 -28.67 -22.64
C ALA A 28 15.89 -29.94 -23.36
N ASP A 29 15.42 -30.95 -22.61
CA ASP A 29 14.86 -32.18 -23.19
C ASP A 29 13.49 -31.96 -23.84
N LEU A 30 12.84 -30.83 -23.52
CA LEU A 30 11.57 -30.40 -24.13
C LEU A 30 11.81 -29.34 -25.21
N ARG A 31 12.83 -28.50 -25.03
CA ARG A 31 13.23 -27.43 -25.95
C ARG A 31 14.76 -27.32 -25.98
N PRO A 32 15.45 -27.92 -26.96
CA PRO A 32 16.91 -27.98 -27.00
C PRO A 32 17.63 -26.63 -26.86
N ASP A 33 16.99 -25.55 -27.36
CA ASP A 33 17.54 -24.20 -27.33
C ASP A 33 17.17 -23.41 -26.06
N ALA A 34 16.40 -24.00 -25.13
CA ALA A 34 16.01 -23.31 -23.91
C ALA A 34 17.20 -23.20 -22.94
N ALA A 35 17.48 -21.98 -22.49
CA ALA A 35 18.50 -21.73 -21.50
C ALA A 35 18.19 -22.48 -20.18
N GLN A 36 19.16 -23.24 -19.68
CA GLN A 36 19.05 -23.99 -18.42
C GLN A 36 19.57 -23.22 -17.19
N TYR A 37 20.05 -22.01 -17.41
CA TYR A 37 20.56 -21.10 -16.38
C TYR A 37 20.10 -19.68 -16.69
N CYS A 38 20.21 -18.78 -15.71
CA CYS A 38 19.80 -17.38 -15.88
C CYS A 38 20.70 -16.66 -16.89
N VAL A 39 20.17 -16.40 -18.08
CA VAL A 39 20.87 -15.73 -19.20
C VAL A 39 20.37 -14.31 -19.47
N GLN A 40 19.26 -13.91 -18.84
CA GLN A 40 18.62 -12.60 -19.07
C GLN A 40 18.37 -11.93 -17.73
N LYS A 41 18.68 -10.63 -17.67
CA LYS A 41 18.29 -9.78 -16.55
C LYS A 41 16.84 -9.34 -16.74
N GLN A 42 16.14 -9.14 -15.63
CA GLN A 42 14.80 -8.56 -15.65
C GLN A 42 14.90 -7.05 -15.82
N ASP A 43 14.16 -6.50 -16.78
CA ASP A 43 13.93 -5.06 -16.88
C ASP A 43 12.57 -4.75 -16.22
N HIS A 44 12.62 -4.00 -15.13
CA HIS A 44 11.44 -3.60 -14.37
C HIS A 44 10.95 -2.19 -14.75
N GLY A 45 11.60 -1.51 -15.69
CA GLY A 45 11.26 -0.16 -16.13
C GLY A 45 11.40 0.91 -15.04
N LEU A 46 12.23 0.65 -14.01
CA LEU A 46 12.39 1.54 -12.86
C LEU A 46 13.06 2.87 -13.22
N ASP A 47 13.86 2.90 -14.29
CA ASP A 47 14.54 4.11 -14.76
C ASP A 47 13.55 5.24 -15.12
N MET A 48 12.31 4.89 -15.45
CA MET A 48 11.23 5.84 -15.77
C MET A 48 10.38 6.24 -14.56
N ALA A 49 10.74 5.77 -13.35
CA ALA A 49 9.98 6.07 -12.14
C ALA A 49 10.08 7.55 -11.77
N LEU A 50 8.93 8.15 -11.43
CA LEU A 50 8.85 9.55 -11.00
C LEU A 50 9.75 9.83 -9.78
N ASP A 51 9.97 8.83 -8.93
CA ASP A 51 10.80 8.96 -7.74
C ASP A 51 12.25 9.37 -8.02
N HIS A 52 12.82 9.06 -9.19
CA HIS A 52 14.16 9.57 -9.54
C HIS A 52 14.21 11.10 -9.48
N LYS A 53 13.15 11.76 -9.97
CA LYS A 53 12.99 13.21 -9.88
C LYS A 53 12.77 13.65 -8.42
N LEU A 54 11.94 12.93 -7.67
CA LEU A 54 11.64 13.28 -6.28
C LEU A 54 12.88 13.19 -5.38
N ILE A 55 13.70 12.16 -5.54
CA ILE A 55 14.98 11.97 -4.86
C ILE A 55 15.94 13.11 -5.21
N SER A 56 16.06 13.45 -6.50
CA SER A 56 16.91 14.55 -6.95
C SER A 56 16.50 15.89 -6.31
N LEU A 57 15.21 16.19 -6.24
CA LEU A 57 14.68 17.42 -5.63
C LEU A 57 14.79 17.40 -4.09
N SER A 58 14.82 16.22 -3.49
CA SER A 58 14.90 16.03 -2.03
C SER A 58 16.34 15.88 -1.51
N LYS A 59 17.35 16.06 -2.35
CA LYS A 59 18.76 15.81 -1.99
C LYS A 59 19.21 16.55 -0.72
N ALA A 60 18.80 17.82 -0.55
CA ALA A 60 19.14 18.60 0.64
C ALA A 60 18.53 18.01 1.93
N ALA A 61 17.30 17.50 1.87
CA ALA A 61 16.65 16.82 2.98
C ALA A 61 17.31 15.46 3.27
N ILE A 62 17.58 14.67 2.24
CA ILE A 62 18.21 13.36 2.40
C ILE A 62 19.61 13.51 2.99
N GLU A 63 20.43 14.45 2.51
CA GLU A 63 21.83 14.54 2.93
C GLU A 63 22.04 15.30 4.25
N LYS A 64 21.21 16.32 4.52
CA LYS A 64 21.43 17.29 5.60
C LYS A 64 20.21 17.50 6.51
N SER A 65 19.13 16.76 6.31
CA SER A 65 17.86 16.90 7.06
C SER A 65 17.28 18.33 6.98
N LEU A 66 17.54 19.04 5.89
CA LEU A 66 16.98 20.37 5.65
C LEU A 66 15.55 20.27 5.09
N PRO A 67 14.59 21.05 5.60
CA PRO A 67 13.24 21.06 5.05
C PRO A 67 13.21 21.41 3.56
N VAL A 68 12.45 20.64 2.78
CA VAL A 68 12.21 20.88 1.36
C VAL A 68 10.71 20.82 1.06
N TYR A 69 10.25 21.78 0.25
CA TYR A 69 8.91 21.81 -0.31
C TYR A 69 9.00 22.02 -1.81
N PHE A 70 8.24 21.23 -2.57
CA PHE A 70 8.06 21.48 -3.99
C PHE A 70 6.77 20.87 -4.52
N GLU A 71 6.30 21.41 -5.63
CA GLU A 71 5.11 20.94 -6.32
C GLU A 71 5.47 20.26 -7.63
N THR A 72 4.72 19.21 -8.00
CA THR A 72 4.86 18.58 -9.30
C THR A 72 3.55 17.95 -9.79
N THR A 73 3.53 17.49 -11.03
CA THR A 73 2.37 16.80 -11.61
C THR A 73 2.50 15.30 -11.43
N ILE A 74 1.36 14.62 -11.37
CA ILE A 74 1.28 13.16 -11.32
C ILE A 74 0.18 12.69 -12.28
N CYS A 75 0.37 11.54 -12.91
CA CYS A 75 -0.64 10.86 -13.69
C CYS A 75 -0.70 9.37 -13.36
N ASN A 76 -1.78 8.72 -13.78
CA ASN A 76 -2.13 7.35 -13.35
C ASN A 76 -1.08 6.28 -13.71
N VAL A 77 -0.20 6.55 -14.68
CA VAL A 77 0.93 5.66 -15.03
C VAL A 77 2.06 5.74 -14.01
N ASN A 78 2.14 6.81 -13.21
CA ASN A 78 3.08 6.95 -12.12
C ASN A 78 2.61 6.10 -10.94
N ARG A 79 3.15 4.88 -10.84
CA ARG A 79 2.85 3.91 -9.77
C ARG A 79 3.92 3.95 -8.68
N ALA A 80 3.53 3.54 -7.48
CA ALA A 80 4.42 3.42 -6.33
C ALA A 80 5.18 4.72 -5.97
N VAL A 81 4.60 5.87 -6.30
CA VAL A 81 5.25 7.18 -6.13
C VAL A 81 5.56 7.44 -4.65
N GLY A 82 6.80 7.81 -4.35
CA GLY A 82 7.33 8.04 -3.02
C GLY A 82 7.99 6.82 -2.37
N THR A 83 7.88 5.63 -2.96
CA THR A 83 8.44 4.39 -2.37
C THR A 83 9.97 4.37 -2.43
N MET A 84 10.57 4.75 -3.56
CA MET A 84 12.04 4.79 -3.68
C MET A 84 12.60 5.97 -2.89
N LEU A 85 11.88 7.09 -2.84
CA LEU A 85 12.24 8.20 -1.95
C LEU A 85 12.27 7.75 -0.48
N SER A 86 11.22 7.03 -0.04
CA SER A 86 11.16 6.44 1.31
C SER A 86 12.31 5.47 1.56
N HIS A 87 12.70 4.68 0.55
CA HIS A 87 13.88 3.81 0.61
C HIS A 87 15.16 4.61 0.85
N GLU A 88 15.42 5.68 0.10
CA GLU A 88 16.65 6.49 0.27
C GLU A 88 16.74 7.13 1.66
N VAL A 89 15.60 7.59 2.21
CA VAL A 89 15.55 8.09 3.59
C VAL A 89 15.82 6.96 4.58
N THR A 90 15.11 5.84 4.46
CA THR A 90 15.25 4.69 5.38
C THR A 90 16.65 4.10 5.34
N LYS A 91 17.29 4.04 4.16
CA LYS A 91 18.66 3.55 3.98
C LYS A 91 19.69 4.37 4.76
N ARG A 92 19.42 5.67 4.96
CA ARG A 92 20.33 6.58 5.64
C ARG A 92 20.00 6.77 7.12
N TYR A 93 18.71 6.86 7.45
CA TYR A 93 18.23 7.19 8.80
C TYR A 93 17.57 6.00 9.53
N ASN A 94 17.54 4.82 8.92
CA ASN A 94 16.87 3.63 9.43
C ASN A 94 15.40 3.93 9.77
N ARG A 95 14.90 3.32 10.85
CA ARG A 95 13.51 3.41 11.28
C ARG A 95 13.10 4.80 11.79
N GLU A 96 14.05 5.59 12.32
CA GLU A 96 13.77 6.93 12.84
C GLU A 96 13.34 7.89 11.72
N GLY A 97 13.85 7.69 10.50
CA GLY A 97 13.53 8.55 9.36
C GLY A 97 14.05 9.98 9.53
N LEU A 98 13.35 10.93 8.90
CA LEU A 98 13.66 12.36 9.03
C LEU A 98 12.81 13.01 10.12
N PRO A 99 13.22 14.19 10.64
CA PRO A 99 12.34 15.02 11.45
C PRO A 99 10.98 15.23 10.75
N ALA A 100 9.93 15.40 11.54
CA ALA A 100 8.58 15.59 11.02
C ALA A 100 8.55 16.69 9.94
N ASP A 101 7.80 16.44 8.87
CA ASP A 101 7.54 17.40 7.80
C ASP A 101 8.80 17.92 7.06
N THR A 102 9.91 17.18 7.09
CA THR A 102 11.17 17.56 6.40
C THR A 102 11.02 17.53 4.87
N ILE A 103 10.34 16.55 4.30
CA ILE A 103 10.08 16.48 2.85
C ILE A 103 8.59 16.61 2.64
N HIS A 104 8.15 17.69 2.01
CA HIS A 104 6.76 17.90 1.64
C HIS A 104 6.63 18.04 0.13
N ILE A 105 5.98 17.06 -0.49
CA ILE A 105 5.76 17.02 -1.92
C ILE A 105 4.27 17.18 -2.19
N LYS A 106 3.92 18.23 -2.94
CA LYS A 106 2.56 18.44 -3.41
C LYS A 106 2.43 17.99 -4.86
N PHE A 107 1.46 17.14 -5.12
CA PHE A 107 1.12 16.63 -6.43
C PHE A 107 -0.19 17.24 -6.93
N ASN A 108 -0.27 17.46 -8.23
CA ASN A 108 -1.51 17.82 -8.92
C ASN A 108 -1.78 16.79 -10.03
N GLY A 109 -2.96 16.17 -10.03
CA GLY A 109 -3.39 15.19 -11.03
C GLY A 109 -3.92 13.90 -10.41
N SER A 110 -3.84 12.78 -11.14
CA SER A 110 -4.38 11.49 -10.67
C SER A 110 -3.25 10.51 -10.42
N ALA A 111 -3.10 10.01 -9.20
CA ALA A 111 -2.02 9.07 -8.88
C ALA A 111 -2.34 7.64 -9.33
N GLY A 112 -1.29 6.94 -9.78
CA GLY A 112 -1.38 5.51 -10.05
C GLY A 112 -1.49 4.68 -8.78
N GLN A 113 -1.49 3.36 -8.94
CA GLN A 113 -1.55 2.43 -7.81
C GLN A 113 -0.37 2.62 -6.85
N SER A 114 -0.61 2.38 -5.56
CA SER A 114 0.41 2.37 -4.50
C SER A 114 1.08 3.72 -4.21
N LEU A 115 0.39 4.84 -4.37
CA LEU A 115 0.87 6.15 -3.91
C LEU A 115 1.30 6.08 -2.44
N GLY A 116 2.53 6.47 -2.12
CA GLY A 116 3.05 6.49 -0.76
C GLY A 116 3.18 5.11 -0.12
N ALA A 117 3.37 4.05 -0.91
CA ALA A 117 3.64 2.74 -0.33
C ALA A 117 4.94 2.77 0.50
N PHE A 118 4.88 2.19 1.70
CA PHE A 118 5.98 2.11 2.66
C PHE A 118 6.59 3.47 3.04
N LEU A 119 5.80 4.55 3.03
CA LEU A 119 6.28 5.90 3.32
C LEU A 119 6.76 6.02 4.78
N CYS A 120 8.02 6.40 4.96
CA CYS A 120 8.70 6.50 6.25
C CYS A 120 8.49 7.87 6.94
N PRO A 121 8.90 8.03 8.21
CA PRO A 121 8.78 9.30 8.93
C PRO A 121 9.50 10.46 8.24
N GLY A 122 8.91 11.65 8.36
CA GLY A 122 9.45 12.90 7.84
C GLY A 122 9.09 13.21 6.38
N ILE A 123 8.32 12.35 5.71
CA ILE A 123 7.81 12.61 4.35
C ILE A 123 6.29 12.84 4.38
N ILE A 124 5.85 13.93 3.74
CA ILE A 124 4.46 14.24 3.43
C ILE A 124 4.25 14.16 1.92
N LEU A 125 3.28 13.35 1.50
CA LEU A 125 2.76 13.39 0.14
C LEU A 125 1.36 14.01 0.18
N GLU A 126 1.22 15.19 -0.40
CA GLU A 126 -0.05 15.88 -0.58
C GLU A 126 -0.49 15.76 -2.03
N LEU A 127 -1.73 15.36 -2.27
CA LEU A 127 -2.29 15.19 -3.62
C LEU A 127 -3.57 15.99 -3.76
N GLU A 128 -3.52 17.01 -4.62
CA GLU A 128 -4.69 17.69 -5.15
C GLU A 128 -5.19 16.95 -6.40
N GLY A 129 -6.21 16.12 -6.24
CA GLY A 129 -6.66 15.18 -7.25
C GLY A 129 -7.31 13.93 -6.67
N ASP A 130 -7.02 12.79 -7.30
CA ASP A 130 -7.54 11.47 -6.95
C ASP A 130 -6.44 10.40 -7.07
N SER A 131 -6.63 9.24 -6.46
CA SER A 131 -5.68 8.14 -6.55
C SER A 131 -6.35 6.79 -6.77
N ASN A 132 -5.67 5.92 -7.50
CA ASN A 132 -6.04 4.51 -7.64
C ASN A 132 -5.78 3.71 -6.35
N ASP A 133 -5.93 2.39 -6.44
CA ASP A 133 -5.80 1.45 -5.32
C ASP A 133 -4.47 1.52 -4.56
N TYR A 134 -4.48 0.98 -3.33
CA TYR A 134 -3.31 0.76 -2.47
C TYR A 134 -2.60 2.02 -1.98
N VAL A 135 -3.30 3.16 -1.91
CA VAL A 135 -2.76 4.38 -1.29
C VAL A 135 -2.26 4.08 0.12
N GLY A 136 -1.01 4.42 0.42
CA GLY A 136 -0.40 4.16 1.71
C GLY A 136 -0.27 2.68 2.07
N LYS A 137 -0.16 1.78 1.08
CA LYS A 137 0.14 0.36 1.33
C LYS A 137 1.39 0.22 2.21
N GLY A 138 1.25 -0.44 3.34
CA GLY A 138 2.33 -0.61 4.30
C GLY A 138 2.87 0.72 4.85
N LEU A 139 2.03 1.76 4.99
CA LEU A 139 2.42 3.05 5.57
C LEU A 139 3.20 2.84 6.87
N SER A 140 4.36 3.49 6.97
CA SER A 140 5.38 3.20 7.99
C SER A 140 5.91 4.47 8.64
N GLY A 141 5.04 5.46 8.86
CA GLY A 141 5.35 6.68 9.61
C GLY A 141 5.22 7.99 8.83
N GLY A 142 5.12 7.92 7.50
CA GLY A 142 4.87 9.10 6.66
C GLY A 142 3.44 9.65 6.79
N LYS A 143 3.20 10.79 6.13
CA LYS A 143 1.90 11.45 6.07
C LYS A 143 1.40 11.49 4.63
N ILE A 144 0.15 11.09 4.41
CA ILE A 144 -0.51 11.16 3.10
C ILE A 144 -1.76 12.01 3.21
N VAL A 145 -1.92 12.96 2.28
CA VAL A 145 -3.12 13.80 2.19
C VAL A 145 -3.63 13.72 0.76
N VAL A 146 -4.91 13.39 0.57
CA VAL A 146 -5.54 13.42 -0.76
C VAL A 146 -6.85 14.19 -0.66
N TYR A 147 -7.04 15.14 -1.56
CA TYR A 147 -8.26 15.95 -1.64
C TYR A 147 -8.54 16.37 -3.09
N PRO A 148 -9.81 16.56 -3.47
CA PRO A 148 -10.16 16.91 -4.84
C PRO A 148 -9.65 18.30 -5.21
N PRO A 149 -9.45 18.59 -6.52
CA PRO A 149 -9.04 19.91 -6.98
C PRO A 149 -9.93 21.03 -6.44
N LYS A 150 -9.36 22.18 -6.07
CA LYS A 150 -10.13 23.32 -5.51
C LYS A 150 -11.28 23.80 -6.39
N LYS A 151 -11.21 23.54 -7.70
CA LYS A 151 -12.21 23.93 -8.70
C LYS A 151 -13.30 22.87 -8.92
N SER A 152 -13.25 21.75 -8.21
CA SER A 152 -14.25 20.69 -8.26
C SER A 152 -15.61 21.21 -7.80
N LYS A 153 -16.66 20.82 -8.52
CA LYS A 153 -18.05 21.24 -8.26
C LYS A 153 -18.87 20.18 -7.54
N PHE A 154 -18.33 18.97 -7.38
CA PHE A 154 -19.00 17.87 -6.68
C PHE A 154 -18.72 17.94 -5.18
N ASP A 155 -19.62 17.37 -4.38
CA ASP A 155 -19.41 17.19 -2.94
C ASP A 155 -18.40 16.03 -2.73
N PRO A 156 -17.22 16.28 -2.14
CA PRO A 156 -16.22 15.24 -1.90
C PRO A 156 -16.79 14.05 -1.11
N LYS A 157 -17.73 14.29 -0.19
CA LYS A 157 -18.29 13.28 0.71
C LYS A 157 -19.09 12.17 0.02
N GLU A 158 -19.56 12.44 -1.20
CA GLU A 158 -20.34 11.49 -2.00
C GLU A 158 -19.53 10.97 -3.21
N ASN A 159 -18.23 11.25 -3.29
CA ASN A 159 -17.38 10.90 -4.43
C ASN A 159 -16.11 10.18 -3.99
N ILE A 160 -15.71 9.18 -4.79
CA ILE A 160 -14.49 8.40 -4.54
C ILE A 160 -13.27 9.25 -4.88
N VAL A 161 -12.39 9.44 -3.90
CA VAL A 161 -11.10 10.14 -4.06
C VAL A 161 -9.91 9.18 -4.02
N ILE A 162 -10.06 8.03 -3.37
CA ILE A 162 -9.05 6.96 -3.36
C ILE A 162 -9.67 5.58 -3.64
N GLY A 163 -8.92 4.75 -4.36
CA GLY A 163 -9.32 3.39 -4.72
C GLY A 163 -9.33 2.39 -3.56
N ASN A 164 -9.31 1.10 -3.91
CA ASN A 164 -9.47 0.00 -2.96
C ASN A 164 -8.21 -0.24 -2.14
N VAL A 165 -8.38 -0.92 -1.01
CA VAL A 165 -7.29 -1.50 -0.20
C VAL A 165 -6.27 -0.44 0.26
N ALA A 166 -6.73 0.80 0.47
CA ALA A 166 -5.91 1.86 1.03
C ALA A 166 -5.46 1.50 2.45
N LEU A 167 -4.22 1.84 2.78
CA LEU A 167 -3.57 1.58 4.07
C LEU A 167 -3.43 0.10 4.43
N TYR A 168 -3.34 -0.76 3.41
CA TYR A 168 -3.13 -2.19 3.61
C TYR A 168 -1.92 -2.48 4.48
N GLY A 169 -2.12 -3.12 5.65
CA GLY A 169 -1.01 -3.53 6.51
C GLY A 169 -0.18 -2.35 7.05
N ALA A 170 -0.74 -1.15 7.10
CA ALA A 170 -0.06 0.02 7.63
C ALA A 170 0.33 -0.19 9.11
N THR A 171 1.54 0.22 9.49
CA THR A 171 2.10 -0.02 10.83
C THR A 171 2.19 1.25 11.67
N SER A 172 2.31 2.41 11.02
CA SER A 172 2.37 3.73 11.66
C SER A 172 2.18 4.82 10.59
N GLY A 173 2.03 6.07 11.00
CA GLY A 173 1.84 7.21 10.10
C GLY A 173 0.41 7.72 10.07
N GLU A 174 0.19 8.75 9.24
CA GLU A 174 -1.06 9.50 9.20
C GLU A 174 -1.60 9.61 7.77
N ALA A 175 -2.91 9.52 7.61
CA ALA A 175 -3.56 9.62 6.31
C ALA A 175 -4.86 10.42 6.40
N TYR A 176 -5.02 11.40 5.53
CA TYR A 176 -6.17 12.31 5.51
C TYR A 176 -6.78 12.36 4.12
N PHE A 177 -8.04 11.98 4.00
CA PHE A 177 -8.74 11.85 2.74
C PHE A 177 -10.01 12.70 2.76
N ASN A 178 -10.03 13.76 1.94
CA ASN A 178 -11.21 14.58 1.70
C ASN A 178 -12.02 13.92 0.57
N GLY A 179 -12.87 12.97 0.95
CA GLY A 179 -13.76 12.23 0.06
C GLY A 179 -13.87 10.76 0.46
N MET A 180 -14.57 9.96 -0.36
CA MET A 180 -14.78 8.55 -0.09
C MET A 180 -13.59 7.68 -0.51
N ALA A 181 -13.30 6.66 0.29
CA ALA A 181 -12.50 5.52 -0.12
C ALA A 181 -13.39 4.41 -0.68
N ALA A 182 -12.86 3.64 -1.63
CA ALA A 182 -13.54 2.45 -2.13
C ALA A 182 -13.48 1.29 -1.10
N GLU A 183 -13.44 0.04 -1.56
CA GLU A 183 -13.54 -1.14 -0.69
C GLU A 183 -12.26 -1.41 0.11
N ARG A 184 -12.40 -2.15 1.22
CA ARG A 184 -11.29 -2.67 2.05
C ARG A 184 -10.36 -1.58 2.58
N PHE A 185 -10.91 -0.41 2.89
CA PHE A 185 -10.16 0.67 3.52
C PHE A 185 -9.58 0.22 4.89
N CYS A 186 -8.29 0.49 5.14
CA CYS A 186 -7.59 0.09 6.36
C CYS A 186 -7.57 -1.42 6.66
N VAL A 187 -7.65 -2.26 5.62
CA VAL A 187 -7.51 -3.71 5.80
C VAL A 187 -6.14 -4.06 6.40
N ARG A 188 -6.14 -4.84 7.49
CA ARG A 188 -4.94 -5.18 8.28
C ARG A 188 -4.16 -3.99 8.85
N ASN A 189 -4.78 -2.82 9.01
CA ASN A 189 -4.13 -1.70 9.69
C ASN A 189 -3.71 -2.14 11.11
N SER A 190 -2.45 -1.87 11.45
CA SER A 190 -1.80 -2.31 12.67
C SER A 190 -1.26 -1.13 13.50
N GLY A 191 -1.42 0.11 13.03
CA GLY A 191 -0.97 1.28 13.79
C GLY A 191 -1.06 2.65 13.12
N ALA A 192 -1.53 2.74 11.87
CA ALA A 192 -1.73 4.04 11.23
C ALA A 192 -3.01 4.73 11.72
N ARG A 193 -2.98 6.06 11.65
CA ARG A 193 -4.10 6.95 11.96
C ARG A 193 -4.68 7.48 10.66
N ALA A 194 -5.98 7.34 10.45
CA ALA A 194 -6.62 7.74 9.20
C ALA A 194 -7.93 8.49 9.43
N VAL A 195 -8.20 9.50 8.59
CA VAL A 195 -9.48 10.20 8.51
C VAL A 195 -9.97 10.15 7.06
N VAL A 196 -11.23 9.77 6.86
CA VAL A 196 -11.88 9.66 5.54
C VAL A 196 -13.34 10.08 5.65
N GLU A 197 -13.94 10.57 4.56
CA GLU A 197 -15.33 11.04 4.57
C GLU A 197 -16.37 9.96 4.24
N GLY A 198 -15.93 8.78 3.82
CA GLY A 198 -16.78 7.62 3.60
C GLY A 198 -15.96 6.42 3.16
N VAL A 199 -16.48 5.22 3.32
CA VAL A 199 -15.80 3.98 2.94
C VAL A 199 -16.76 3.00 2.28
N GLY A 200 -16.26 2.22 1.32
CA GLY A 200 -16.98 1.09 0.75
C GLY A 200 -17.10 -0.12 1.68
N ASP A 201 -17.38 -1.28 1.09
CA ASP A 201 -17.53 -2.54 1.83
C ASP A 201 -16.19 -2.99 2.46
N HIS A 202 -16.27 -3.76 3.54
CA HIS A 202 -15.13 -4.36 4.24
C HIS A 202 -14.12 -3.36 4.85
N GLY A 203 -14.58 -2.17 5.25
CA GLY A 203 -13.74 -1.22 5.97
C GLY A 203 -13.20 -1.79 7.29
N CYS A 204 -11.94 -1.51 7.62
CA CYS A 204 -11.22 -1.99 8.81
C CYS A 204 -11.15 -3.51 8.98
N GLU A 205 -11.29 -4.27 7.88
CA GLU A 205 -11.20 -5.73 7.91
C GLU A 205 -9.81 -6.18 8.44
N TYR A 206 -9.78 -7.13 9.38
CA TYR A 206 -8.55 -7.63 10.02
C TYR A 206 -7.67 -6.54 10.68
N MET A 207 -8.21 -5.37 11.03
CA MET A 207 -7.48 -4.33 11.74
C MET A 207 -7.07 -4.84 13.14
N THR A 208 -5.80 -4.61 13.50
CA THR A 208 -5.19 -5.06 14.77
C THR A 208 -4.66 -3.90 15.61
N GLY A 209 -4.59 -2.68 15.05
CA GLY A 209 -4.12 -1.49 15.74
C GLY A 209 -4.33 -0.22 14.92
N GLY A 210 -4.10 0.94 15.53
CA GLY A 210 -4.29 2.25 14.91
C GLY A 210 -5.64 2.88 15.22
N THR A 211 -5.93 4.00 14.56
CA THR A 211 -7.16 4.78 14.77
C THR A 211 -7.74 5.22 13.43
N VAL A 212 -8.99 4.87 13.17
CA VAL A 212 -9.68 5.24 11.93
C VAL A 212 -10.88 6.12 12.27
N VAL A 213 -11.07 7.21 11.55
CA VAL A 213 -12.24 8.09 11.65
C VAL A 213 -12.93 8.13 10.30
N VAL A 214 -14.21 7.76 10.26
CA VAL A 214 -15.05 7.82 9.07
C VAL A 214 -16.14 8.86 9.29
N LEU A 215 -16.08 9.97 8.55
CA LEU A 215 -16.97 11.13 8.69
C LEU A 215 -18.25 11.03 7.81
N GLY A 216 -18.66 9.81 7.46
CA GLY A 216 -19.82 9.59 6.60
C GLY A 216 -20.18 8.11 6.45
N LYS A 217 -20.77 7.74 5.32
CA LYS A 217 -21.32 6.40 5.09
C LYS A 217 -20.23 5.33 5.08
N THR A 218 -20.58 4.16 5.61
CA THR A 218 -19.80 2.93 5.53
C THR A 218 -20.51 1.91 4.66
N GLY A 219 -19.75 1.03 4.01
CA GLY A 219 -20.26 -0.17 3.36
C GLY A 219 -20.47 -1.34 4.32
N ARG A 220 -20.88 -2.48 3.78
CA ARG A 220 -21.20 -3.71 4.53
C ARG A 220 -19.98 -4.39 5.10
N ASN A 221 -20.21 -5.25 6.09
CA ASN A 221 -19.20 -6.09 6.73
C ASN A 221 -18.01 -5.28 7.29
N PHE A 222 -18.29 -4.07 7.77
CA PHE A 222 -17.30 -3.21 8.42
C PHE A 222 -16.76 -3.91 9.68
N ALA A 223 -15.46 -3.78 9.93
CA ALA A 223 -14.74 -4.35 11.08
C ALA A 223 -14.74 -5.90 11.16
N ALA A 224 -15.00 -6.61 10.05
CA ALA A 224 -14.88 -8.06 10.03
C ALA A 224 -13.45 -8.51 10.37
N GLY A 225 -13.30 -9.41 11.34
CA GLY A 225 -11.98 -9.86 11.80
C GLY A 225 -11.15 -8.78 12.52
N MET A 226 -11.72 -7.61 12.82
CA MET A 226 -11.02 -6.55 13.56
C MET A 226 -10.81 -6.99 15.01
N SER A 227 -9.55 -7.18 15.38
CA SER A 227 -9.13 -7.69 16.69
C SER A 227 -8.44 -6.63 17.56
N GLY A 228 -8.13 -5.46 17.00
CA GLY A 228 -7.54 -4.35 17.76
C GLY A 228 -7.56 -3.01 17.02
N GLY A 229 -7.30 -1.93 17.76
CA GLY A 229 -7.45 -0.55 17.29
C GLY A 229 -8.83 0.05 17.59
N ILE A 230 -9.05 1.29 17.15
CA ILE A 230 -10.31 2.03 17.39
C ILE A 230 -10.80 2.63 16.07
N ALA A 231 -12.09 2.47 15.77
CA ALA A 231 -12.75 3.13 14.65
C ALA A 231 -13.89 4.03 15.16
N TYR A 232 -13.86 5.32 14.80
CA TYR A 232 -14.91 6.28 15.08
C TYR A 232 -15.73 6.50 13.83
N ILE A 233 -17.04 6.27 13.89
CA ILE A 233 -17.93 6.36 12.75
C ILE A 233 -18.99 7.42 13.01
N LEU A 234 -19.09 8.40 12.12
CA LEU A 234 -20.23 9.30 12.09
C LEU A 234 -21.40 8.61 11.38
N ASP A 235 -22.33 8.07 12.16
CA ASP A 235 -23.51 7.37 11.66
C ASP A 235 -24.56 8.35 11.11
N VAL A 236 -24.35 8.80 9.87
CA VAL A 236 -25.17 9.83 9.22
C VAL A 236 -26.59 9.36 8.85
N ASP A 237 -26.80 8.05 8.68
CA ASP A 237 -28.07 7.46 8.25
C ASP A 237 -28.70 6.50 9.28
N GLY A 238 -28.06 6.31 10.43
CA GLY A 238 -28.52 5.40 11.48
C GLY A 238 -28.40 3.92 11.11
N GLN A 239 -27.67 3.59 10.03
CA GLN A 239 -27.57 2.24 9.48
C GLN A 239 -26.23 1.58 9.79
N PHE A 240 -25.29 2.23 10.49
CA PHE A 240 -23.98 1.64 10.74
C PHE A 240 -24.07 0.27 11.44
N ARG A 241 -24.99 0.13 12.40
CA ARG A 241 -25.14 -1.12 13.17
C ARG A 241 -25.47 -2.33 12.29
N SER A 242 -26.25 -2.16 11.20
CA SER A 242 -26.59 -3.27 10.29
C SER A 242 -25.46 -3.60 9.31
N ARG A 243 -24.52 -2.65 9.11
CA ARG A 243 -23.36 -2.79 8.23
C ARG A 243 -22.10 -3.27 8.97
N CYS A 244 -22.08 -3.15 10.29
CA CYS A 244 -20.97 -3.58 11.14
C CYS A 244 -21.03 -5.08 11.44
N ASN A 245 -19.89 -5.76 11.29
CA ASN A 245 -19.73 -7.14 11.72
C ASN A 245 -19.35 -7.16 13.21
N LEU A 246 -20.25 -7.64 14.05
CA LEU A 246 -20.13 -7.64 15.51
C LEU A 246 -19.50 -8.92 16.09
N GLU A 247 -18.89 -9.78 15.27
CA GLU A 247 -18.30 -11.04 15.73
C GLU A 247 -17.18 -10.83 16.77
N LEU A 248 -16.33 -9.81 16.55
CA LEU A 248 -15.18 -9.50 17.41
C LEU A 248 -15.20 -8.11 18.04
N VAL A 249 -15.97 -7.17 17.47
CA VAL A 249 -15.99 -5.78 17.93
C VAL A 249 -17.21 -5.48 18.78
N ARG A 250 -17.07 -4.50 19.68
CA ARG A 250 -18.18 -3.94 20.47
C ARG A 250 -18.49 -2.56 19.91
N SER A 251 -19.71 -2.38 19.38
CA SER A 251 -20.25 -1.11 18.88
C SER A 251 -21.10 -0.41 19.93
#